data_AF-A0A2I0I6U6-F1
#
_entry.id   AF-A0A2I0I6U6-F1
#
_cell.length_a   1.000
_cell.length_b   1.000
_cell.length_c   1.000
_cell.angle_alpha   90.00
_cell.angle_beta   90.00
_cell.angle_gamma   90.00
#
_symmetry.space_group_name_H-M   'P 1'
#
loop_
_entity.id
_entity.type
_entity.pdbx_description
1 polymer ?
#
loop_
_entity_poly.entity_id
_entity_poly.type
_entity_poly.pdbx_seq_one_letter_code
_entity_poly.pdbx_strand_id
1 'polypeptide(L)'
;MMLISCLLRSAAGPHAIVNGKEVINFASANYLGLIGHEKLLDSCISALEKYGVGSCGPRAFIGTIDVHLDCEARIANFLGTPDSILYSYGLSTMFSAIPAFCKKGDVIVA
;
A
#
# COMPACT_ATOMS: atom_id res chain seq x y z
N MET A 1 -19.49 23.77 -4.62
CA MET A 1 -18.10 23.74 -4.15
C MET A 1 -17.27 22.99 -5.18
N MET A 2 -16.74 23.67 -6.19
CA MET A 2 -15.89 23.05 -7.22
C MET A 2 -14.55 22.66 -6.58
N LEU A 3 -14.30 21.36 -6.40
CA LEU A 3 -12.95 20.85 -6.26
C LEU A 3 -12.19 21.25 -7.53
N ILE A 4 -11.34 22.27 -7.45
CA ILE A 4 -10.30 22.48 -8.45
C ILE A 4 -9.45 21.21 -8.40
N SER A 5 -9.65 20.31 -9.36
CA SER A 5 -8.92 19.05 -9.40
C SER A 5 -7.45 19.36 -9.66
N CYS A 6 -6.61 19.09 -8.67
CA CYS A 6 -5.17 19.05 -8.84
C CYS A 6 -4.85 17.81 -9.68
N LEU A 7 -4.80 17.96 -11.01
CA LEU A 7 -4.57 16.83 -11.91
C LEU A 7 -3.07 16.64 -12.14
N LEU A 8 -2.54 15.55 -11.62
CA LEU A 8 -1.21 15.06 -12.00
C LEU A 8 -1.25 14.42 -13.39
N ARG A 9 -0.28 14.75 -14.24
CA ARG A 9 -0.09 14.14 -15.57
C ARG A 9 1.22 13.34 -15.69
N SER A 10 1.94 13.20 -14.59
CA SER A 10 3.18 12.45 -14.46
C SER A 10 3.13 11.54 -13.24
N ALA A 11 4.15 10.71 -13.03
CA ALA A 11 4.38 10.10 -11.72
C ALA A 11 4.48 11.19 -10.64
N ALA A 12 4.05 10.86 -9.41
CA ALA A 12 4.14 11.74 -8.24
C ALA A 12 5.57 11.75 -7.66
N GLY A 13 6.56 12.04 -8.52
CA GLY A 13 7.96 12.17 -8.14
C GLY A 13 8.28 13.54 -7.53
N PRO A 14 9.57 13.81 -7.22
CA PRO A 14 10.03 15.11 -6.70
C PRO A 14 9.72 16.29 -7.63
N HIS A 15 9.79 16.06 -8.95
CA HIS A 15 9.30 16.97 -9.98
C HIS A 15 8.06 16.36 -10.60
N ALA A 16 7.00 17.16 -10.76
CA ALA A 16 5.72 16.70 -11.28
C ALA A 16 5.06 17.76 -12.18
N ILE A 17 4.15 17.30 -13.03
CA ILE A 17 3.32 18.17 -13.86
C ILE A 17 1.91 18.21 -13.26
N VAL A 18 1.54 19.35 -12.68
CA VAL A 18 0.23 19.60 -12.09
C VAL A 18 -0.50 20.65 -12.91
N ASN A 19 -1.67 20.32 -13.44
CA ASN A 19 -2.48 21.23 -14.26
C ASN A 19 -1.67 21.87 -15.41
N GLY A 20 -0.75 21.10 -16.00
CA GLY A 20 0.11 21.54 -17.11
C GLY A 20 1.32 22.40 -16.70
N LYS A 21 1.55 22.62 -15.40
CA LYS A 21 2.70 23.36 -14.88
C LYS A 21 3.69 22.43 -14.22
N GLU A 22 4.97 22.64 -14.49
CA GLU A 22 6.06 21.95 -13.79
C GLU A 22 6.19 22.52 -12.37
N VAL A 23 6.21 21.63 -11.38
CA VAL A 23 6.25 21.96 -9.96
C VAL A 23 7.20 21.04 -9.20
N ILE A 24 7.69 21.52 -8.07
CA ILE A 24 8.38 20.70 -7.06
C ILE A 24 7.34 20.17 -6.08
N ASN A 25 7.32 18.86 -5.88
CA ASN A 25 6.30 18.16 -5.11
C ASN A 25 6.71 18.00 -3.64
N PHE A 26 6.21 18.91 -2.80
CA PHE A 26 6.28 18.81 -1.33
C PHE A 26 4.97 18.28 -0.70
N ALA A 27 4.02 17.83 -1.51
CA ALA A 27 2.68 17.43 -1.05
C ALA A 27 2.51 15.91 -0.91
N SER A 28 3.41 15.11 -1.47
CA SER A 28 3.33 13.65 -1.44
C SER A 28 4.08 13.03 -0.26
N ALA A 29 3.63 11.86 0.18
CA ALA A 29 4.33 11.02 1.17
C ALA A 29 5.44 10.15 0.57
N ASN A 30 6.08 10.60 -0.52
CA ASN A 30 7.12 9.86 -1.23
C ASN A 30 8.52 10.08 -0.62
N TYR A 31 8.65 9.89 0.70
CA TYR A 31 9.84 10.26 1.46
C TYR A 31 11.13 9.57 0.97
N LEU A 32 11.00 8.32 0.51
CA LEU A 32 12.12 7.50 0.04
C LEU A 32 12.31 7.56 -1.49
N GLY A 33 11.52 8.35 -2.21
CA GLY A 33 11.63 8.47 -3.67
C GLY A 33 11.31 7.17 -4.43
N LEU A 34 10.49 6.29 -3.84
CA LEU A 34 10.18 4.97 -4.42
C LEU A 34 9.19 5.05 -5.60
N ILE A 35 8.34 6.07 -5.64
CA ILE A 35 7.42 6.25 -6.77
C ILE A 35 8.22 6.48 -8.06
N GLY A 36 8.09 5.55 -9.01
CA GLY A 36 8.78 5.60 -10.31
C GLY A 36 10.21 5.06 -10.30
N HIS A 37 10.67 4.44 -9.20
CA HIS A 37 11.98 3.81 -9.16
C HIS A 37 12.05 2.58 -10.09
N GLU A 38 13.02 2.53 -10.99
CA GLU A 38 13.15 1.52 -12.07
C GLU A 38 13.07 0.08 -11.55
N LYS A 39 13.88 -0.26 -10.54
CA LYS A 39 13.86 -1.59 -9.91
C LYS A 39 12.47 -2.01 -9.37
N LEU A 40 11.65 -1.07 -8.91
CA LEU A 40 10.29 -1.36 -8.44
C LEU A 40 9.36 -1.60 -9.63
N LEU A 41 9.48 -0.81 -10.70
CA LEU A 41 8.72 -1.02 -11.94
C LEU A 41 9.01 -2.39 -12.54
N ASP A 42 10.28 -2.79 -12.61
CA ASP A 42 10.68 -4.11 -13.09
C ASP A 42 10.06 -5.23 -12.25
N SER A 43 10.12 -5.08 -10.91
CA SER A 43 9.52 -6.04 -9.98
C SER A 43 8.00 -6.12 -10.14
N CYS A 44 7.32 -5.00 -10.38
CA CYS A 44 5.88 -4.96 -10.66
C CYS A 44 5.53 -5.65 -11.98
N ILE A 45 6.31 -5.43 -13.04
CA ILE A 45 6.10 -6.09 -14.35
C ILE A 45 6.27 -7.60 -14.20
N SER A 46 7.35 -8.07 -13.57
CA SER A 46 7.56 -9.50 -13.34
C SER A 46 6.46 -10.14 -12.48
N ALA A 47 5.95 -9.42 -11.48
CA ALA A 47 4.83 -9.90 -10.67
C ALA A 47 3.54 -10.02 -11.50
N LEU A 48 3.25 -9.06 -12.38
CA LEU A 48 2.10 -9.10 -13.29
C LEU A 48 2.20 -10.26 -14.28
N GLU A 49 3.38 -10.51 -14.84
CA GLU A 49 3.64 -11.62 -15.76
C GLU A 49 3.44 -12.98 -15.07
N LYS A 50 3.88 -13.11 -13.81
CA LYS A 50 3.78 -14.36 -13.06
C LYS A 50 2.38 -14.63 -12.49
N TYR A 51 1.72 -13.60 -11.94
CA TYR A 51 0.51 -13.76 -11.12
C TYR A 51 -0.76 -13.17 -11.73
N GLY A 52 -0.63 -12.39 -12.81
CA GLY A 52 -1.72 -11.57 -13.34
C GLY A 52 -2.03 -10.36 -12.44
N VAL A 53 -3.19 -9.74 -12.67
CA VAL A 53 -3.53 -8.45 -12.07
C VAL A 53 -4.00 -8.51 -10.61
N GLY A 54 -4.38 -9.69 -10.12
CA GLY A 54 -4.88 -9.84 -8.76
C GLY A 54 -5.35 -11.25 -8.43
N SER A 55 -5.54 -11.49 -7.13
CA SER A 55 -5.95 -12.81 -6.61
C SER A 55 -7.42 -13.15 -6.83
N CYS A 56 -8.26 -12.18 -7.18
CA CYS A 56 -9.70 -12.34 -7.41
C CYS A 56 -10.45 -13.10 -6.30
N GLY A 57 -9.95 -13.06 -5.06
CA GLY A 57 -10.55 -13.75 -3.93
C GLY A 57 -10.06 -13.24 -2.58
N PRO A 58 -10.84 -13.47 -1.51
CA PRO A 58 -10.45 -13.11 -0.15
C PRO A 58 -9.35 -14.04 0.39
N ARG A 59 -8.52 -13.50 1.30
CA ARG A 59 -7.39 -14.20 1.95
C ARG A 59 -7.78 -15.50 2.66
N ALA A 60 -9.00 -15.55 3.22
CA ALA A 60 -9.51 -16.70 3.97
C ALA A 60 -9.94 -17.89 3.09
N PHE A 61 -9.92 -17.74 1.76
CA PHE A 61 -10.32 -18.77 0.81
C PHE A 61 -9.24 -18.93 -0.27
N ILE A 62 -9.58 -18.71 -1.54
CA ILE A 62 -8.70 -18.90 -2.69
C ILE A 62 -7.84 -17.67 -3.04
N GLY A 63 -7.87 -16.62 -2.23
CA GLY A 63 -7.21 -15.35 -2.52
C GLY A 63 -5.73 -15.25 -2.13
N THR A 64 -5.18 -16.29 -1.51
CA THR A 64 -3.81 -16.26 -0.99
C THR A 64 -2.82 -16.85 -1.99
N ILE A 65 -2.03 -15.96 -2.60
CA ILE A 65 -0.91 -16.29 -3.49
C ILE A 65 0.41 -16.24 -2.70
N ASP A 66 1.40 -17.07 -3.07
CA ASP A 66 2.72 -17.20 -2.44
C ASP A 66 3.43 -15.85 -2.18
N VAL A 67 3.37 -14.90 -3.13
CA VAL A 67 3.98 -13.57 -3.00
C VAL A 67 3.45 -12.77 -1.81
N HIS A 68 2.22 -13.01 -1.37
CA HIS A 68 1.70 -12.35 -0.19
C HIS A 68 2.34 -12.89 1.09
N LEU A 69 2.55 -14.22 1.16
CA LEU A 69 3.20 -14.85 2.31
C LEU A 69 4.69 -14.45 2.39
N ASP A 70 5.35 -14.33 1.23
CA ASP A 70 6.72 -13.75 1.16
C ASP A 70 6.74 -12.30 1.67
N CYS A 71 5.79 -11.48 1.25
CA CYS A 71 5.67 -10.10 1.71
C CYS A 71 5.46 -10.04 3.24
N GLU A 72 4.55 -10.84 3.78
CA GLU A 72 4.29 -10.93 5.23
C GLU A 72 5.54 -11.36 6.01
N ALA A 73 6.26 -12.38 5.55
CA ALA A 73 7.50 -12.83 6.19
C ALA A 73 8.59 -11.76 6.16
N ARG A 74 8.74 -11.05 5.04
CA ARG A 74 9.75 -9.97 4.89
C ARG A 74 9.42 -8.76 5.76
N ILE A 75 8.14 -8.39 5.88
CA ILE A 75 7.69 -7.31 6.77
C ILE A 75 7.94 -7.71 8.23
N ALA A 76 7.58 -8.93 8.63
CA ALA A 76 7.80 -9.42 9.99
C ALA A 76 9.29 -9.40 10.36
N ASN A 77 10.15 -9.89 9.46
CA ASN A 77 11.60 -9.85 9.65
C ASN A 77 12.16 -8.41 9.71
N PHE A 78 11.65 -7.50 8.87
CA PHE A 78 12.08 -6.10 8.88
C PHE A 78 11.71 -5.38 10.18
N LEU A 79 10.53 -5.66 10.73
CA LEU A 79 10.04 -5.04 11.97
C LEU A 79 10.50 -5.78 13.25
N GLY A 80 11.07 -6.97 13.12
CA GLY A 80 11.47 -7.81 14.25
C GLY A 80 10.27 -8.39 15.01
N THR A 81 9.14 -8.63 14.33
CA THR A 81 7.95 -9.23 14.92
C THR A 81 7.86 -10.73 14.61
N PRO A 82 7.14 -11.54 15.41
CA PRO A 82 7.01 -12.98 15.14
C PRO A 82 6.29 -13.29 13.82
N ASP A 83 5.34 -12.43 13.41
CA ASP A 83 4.56 -12.58 12.19
C ASP A 83 4.00 -11.22 11.74
N SER A 84 3.38 -11.17 10.55
CA SER A 84 2.61 -10.01 10.07
C SER A 84 1.42 -10.42 9.19
N ILE A 85 0.40 -9.56 9.12
CA ILE A 85 -0.81 -9.76 8.31
C ILE A 85 -0.90 -8.65 7.27
N LEU A 86 -1.06 -9.00 6.00
CA LEU A 86 -1.18 -8.05 4.91
C LEU A 86 -2.63 -7.60 4.69
N TYR A 87 -2.84 -6.28 4.66
CA TYR A 87 -4.10 -5.63 4.28
C TYR A 87 -3.93 -4.83 2.99
N SER A 88 -4.99 -4.76 2.17
CA SER A 88 -4.95 -4.00 0.91
C SER A 88 -4.84 -2.48 1.11
N TYR A 89 -5.22 -1.96 2.29
CA TYR A 89 -5.16 -0.53 2.60
C TYR A 89 -5.04 -0.29 4.11
N GLY A 90 -4.27 0.73 4.51
CA GLY A 90 -3.98 0.99 5.92
C GLY A 90 -5.20 1.35 6.78
N LEU A 91 -6.20 2.04 6.20
CA LEU A 91 -7.45 2.33 6.91
C LEU A 91 -8.21 1.03 7.25
N SER A 92 -8.18 0.04 6.36
CA SER A 92 -8.83 -1.26 6.58
C SER A 92 -8.18 -2.04 7.73
N THR A 93 -6.88 -1.84 7.97
CA THR A 93 -6.16 -2.47 9.08
C THR A 93 -6.76 -2.05 10.42
N MET A 94 -7.03 -0.77 10.63
CA MET A 94 -7.58 -0.29 11.91
C MET A 94 -8.98 -0.85 12.18
N PHE A 95 -9.84 -0.86 11.14
CA PHE A 95 -11.19 -1.41 11.26
C PHE A 95 -11.22 -2.93 11.42
N SER A 96 -10.15 -3.64 11.09
CA SER A 96 -10.06 -5.08 11.30
C SER A 96 -9.38 -5.42 12.62
N ALA A 97 -8.23 -4.83 12.92
CA ALA A 97 -7.41 -5.22 14.06
C ALA A 97 -8.06 -4.83 15.39
N ILE A 98 -8.54 -3.60 15.54
CA ILE A 98 -9.11 -3.12 16.81
C ILE A 98 -10.30 -3.99 17.27
N PRO A 99 -11.37 -4.18 16.47
CA PRO A 99 -12.51 -5.00 16.91
C PRO A 99 -12.20 -6.50 16.99
N ALA A 100 -11.14 -6.99 16.34
CA ALA A 100 -10.72 -8.39 16.49
C ALA A 100 -10.20 -8.69 17.91
N PHE A 101 -9.63 -7.70 18.59
CA PHE A 101 -9.06 -7.85 19.94
C PHE A 101 -9.92 -7.23 21.04
N CYS A 102 -10.83 -6.29 20.73
CA CYS A 102 -11.70 -5.65 21.71
C CYS A 102 -13.08 -6.32 21.79
N LYS A 103 -13.53 -6.62 23.02
CA LYS A 103 -14.85 -7.17 23.34
C LYS A 103 -15.69 -6.18 24.14
N LYS A 104 -16.96 -6.52 24.35
CA LYS A 104 -17.86 -5.75 25.21
C LYS A 104 -17.28 -5.65 26.62
N GLY A 105 -17.02 -4.43 27.08
CA GLY A 105 -16.45 -4.15 28.40
C GLY A 105 -14.99 -3.70 28.37
N ASP A 106 -14.30 -3.85 27.24
CA ASP A 106 -12.93 -3.34 27.07
C ASP A 106 -12.94 -1.81 26.89
N VAL A 107 -11.86 -1.16 27.33
CA VAL A 107 -11.65 0.28 27.18
C VAL A 107 -10.49 0.51 26.21
N ILE A 108 -10.72 1.32 25.18
CA ILE A 108 -9.68 1.74 24.22
C ILE A 108 -9.20 3.13 24.63
N VAL A 109 -7.89 3.30 24.78
CA VAL A 109 -7.24 4.59 25.03
C VAL A 109 -6.33 4.90 23.84
N ALA A 110 -6.51 6.07 23.23
CA ALA A 110 -5.80 6.52 22.02
C ALA A 110 -5.18 7.89 22.25
#